data_AF-A0A9Q9C8L3-F1
#
_entry.id   AF-A0A9Q9C8L3-F1
#
_cell.length_a   1.000
_cell.length_b   1.000
_cell.length_c   1.000
_cell.angle_alpha   90.00
_cell.angle_beta   90.00
_cell.angle_gamma   90.00
#
_symmetry.space_group_name_H-M   'P 1'
#
loop_
_entity.id
_entity.type
_entity.pdbx_description
1 polymer ?
#
loop_
_entity_poly.entity_id
_entity_poly.type
_entity_poly.pdbx_seq_one_letter_code
_entity_poly.pdbx_strand_id
1 'polypeptide(L)'
;MNMKCIREKIEKVKPHFLKVASDAIQGYAFGCMVGVLSSSGKPTLRNIHESGKSFAKVSTIYSVTESGLQIYGLKDTPLNSFISGAVAGGLGVSDRSKRTVLAGAASFGLYTGMSSAFSTKIQK
;
A
#
# COMPACT_ATOMS: atom_id res chain seq x y z
N MET A 1 25.16 -24.07 1.56
CA MET A 1 24.11 -23.13 1.99
C MET A 1 23.23 -23.84 3.02
N ASN A 2 23.24 -23.40 4.28
CA ASN A 2 22.76 -24.19 5.43
C ASN A 2 21.22 -24.07 5.59
N MET A 3 20.47 -25.18 5.51
CA MET A 3 18.98 -25.19 5.52
C MET A 3 18.35 -24.47 6.72
N LYS A 4 19.03 -24.42 7.87
CA LYS A 4 18.56 -23.71 9.07
C LYS A 4 18.47 -22.19 8.88
N CYS A 5 19.44 -21.59 8.20
CA CYS A 5 19.48 -20.15 7.91
C CYS A 5 18.37 -19.73 6.91
N ILE A 6 18.03 -20.61 5.97
CA ILE A 6 16.93 -20.38 5.02
C ILE A 6 15.59 -20.39 5.77
N ARG A 7 15.40 -21.32 6.72
CA ARG A 7 14.17 -21.45 7.50
C ARG A 7 13.91 -20.23 8.39
N GLU A 8 14.94 -19.72 9.07
CA GLU A 8 14.82 -18.49 9.89
C GLU A 8 14.49 -17.25 9.05
N LYS A 9 15.08 -17.13 7.85
CA LYS A 9 14.73 -16.03 6.93
C LYS A 9 13.29 -16.14 6.45
N ILE A 10 12.80 -17.34 6.14
CA ILE A 10 11.41 -17.56 5.74
C ILE A 10 10.46 -17.24 6.89
N GLU A 11 10.75 -17.63 8.12
CA GLU A 11 9.91 -17.32 9.28
C GLU A 11 9.82 -15.82 9.57
N LYS A 12 10.91 -15.07 9.37
CA LYS A 12 10.89 -13.60 9.49
C LYS A 12 10.11 -12.92 8.38
N VAL A 13 10.11 -13.46 7.16
CA VAL A 13 9.43 -12.85 6.00
C VAL A 13 7.96 -13.23 5.91
N LYS A 14 7.58 -14.42 6.40
CA LYS A 14 6.20 -14.92 6.40
C LYS A 14 5.16 -13.93 6.93
N PRO A 15 5.35 -13.26 8.09
CA PRO A 15 4.36 -12.30 8.59
C PRO A 15 4.20 -11.08 7.65
N HIS A 16 5.27 -10.61 7.04
CA HIS A 16 5.22 -9.51 6.07
C HIS A 16 4.52 -9.93 4.77
N PHE A 17 4.76 -11.15 4.29
CA PHE A 17 4.06 -11.66 3.11
C PHE A 17 2.56 -11.80 3.36
N LEU A 18 2.17 -12.32 4.53
CA LEU A 18 0.76 -12.41 4.93
C LEU A 18 0.12 -11.03 5.05
N LYS A 19 0.83 -10.05 5.62
CA LYS A 19 0.39 -8.65 5.68
C LYS A 19 0.15 -8.09 4.27
N VAL A 20 1.13 -8.21 3.37
CA VAL A 20 1.00 -7.74 1.98
C VAL A 20 -0.19 -8.40 1.27
N ALA A 21 -0.37 -9.71 1.42
CA ALA A 21 -1.50 -10.42 0.83
C ALA A 21 -2.85 -9.95 1.40
N SER A 22 -2.94 -9.79 2.72
CA SER A 22 -4.13 -9.24 3.39
C SER A 22 -4.45 -7.83 2.90
N ASP A 23 -3.46 -6.94 2.87
CA ASP A 23 -3.63 -5.55 2.48
C ASP A 23 -4.00 -5.43 0.99
N ALA A 24 -3.46 -6.31 0.14
CA ALA A 24 -3.83 -6.37 -1.28
C ALA A 24 -5.29 -6.80 -1.47
N ILE A 25 -5.78 -7.79 -0.72
CA ILE A 25 -7.18 -8.24 -0.75
C ILE A 25 -8.11 -7.15 -0.23
N GLN A 26 -7.76 -6.50 0.88
CA GLN A 26 -8.52 -5.37 1.42
C GLN A 26 -8.57 -4.19 0.44
N GLY A 27 -7.43 -3.86 -0.17
CA GLY A 27 -7.33 -2.85 -1.23
C GLY A 27 -8.20 -3.21 -2.43
N TYR A 28 -8.19 -4.47 -2.87
CA TYR A 28 -9.04 -4.94 -3.94
C TYR A 28 -10.53 -4.76 -3.62
N ALA A 29 -10.96 -5.23 -2.45
CA ALA A 29 -12.35 -5.11 -2.00
C ALA A 29 -12.80 -3.65 -1.90
N PHE A 30 -11.95 -2.78 -1.34
CA PHE A 30 -12.23 -1.34 -1.27
C PHE A 30 -12.31 -0.71 -2.66
N GLY A 31 -11.39 -1.05 -3.56
CA GLY A 31 -11.42 -0.56 -4.94
C GLY A 31 -12.65 -1.05 -5.71
N CYS A 32 -13.12 -2.27 -5.48
CA CYS A 32 -14.38 -2.73 -6.06
C CYS A 32 -15.57 -1.89 -5.55
N MET A 33 -15.63 -1.60 -4.25
CA MET A 33 -16.66 -0.72 -3.68
C MET A 33 -16.60 0.68 -4.31
N VAL A 34 -15.41 1.28 -4.41
CA VAL A 34 -15.22 2.58 -5.09
C VAL A 34 -15.64 2.50 -6.56
N GLY A 35 -15.30 1.43 -7.28
CA GLY A 35 -15.69 1.24 -8.67
C GLY A 35 -17.20 1.14 -8.90
N VAL A 36 -17.95 0.61 -7.92
CA VAL A 36 -19.41 0.63 -7.95
C VAL A 36 -19.94 2.05 -7.78
N LEU A 37 -19.34 2.85 -6.88
CA LEU A 37 -19.80 4.20 -6.55
C LEU A 37 -19.34 5.29 -7.53
N SER A 38 -18.18 5.13 -8.17
CA SER A 38 -17.59 6.14 -9.06
C SER A 38 -18.04 6.03 -10.51
N SER A 39 -18.87 5.06 -10.88
CA SER A 39 -19.33 4.94 -12.25
C SER A 39 -20.44 5.96 -12.53
N SER A 40 -20.18 6.94 -13.41
CA SER A 40 -21.20 7.91 -13.88
C SER A 40 -22.34 7.27 -14.71
N GLY A 41 -22.31 5.94 -14.91
CA GLY A 41 -23.31 5.15 -15.63
C GLY A 41 -23.54 3.80 -14.96
N LYS A 42 -24.13 2.83 -15.68
CA LYS A 42 -24.31 1.48 -15.14
C LYS A 42 -22.94 0.87 -14.80
N PRO A 43 -22.67 0.49 -13.55
CA PRO A 43 -21.38 -0.06 -13.17
C PRO A 43 -21.19 -1.39 -13.88
N THR A 44 -20.18 -1.46 -14.74
CA THR A 44 -19.81 -2.71 -15.42
C THR A 44 -18.84 -3.49 -14.54
N LEU A 45 -18.92 -4.83 -14.61
CA LEU A 45 -17.96 -5.70 -13.92
C LEU A 45 -16.50 -5.36 -14.28
N ARG A 46 -16.27 -4.89 -15.51
CA ARG A 46 -14.95 -4.44 -15.96
C ARG A 46 -14.46 -3.21 -15.20
N ASN A 47 -15.30 -2.19 -15.02
CA ASN A 47 -14.92 -0.97 -14.28
C ASN A 47 -14.68 -1.26 -12.80
N ILE A 48 -15.54 -2.09 -12.18
CA ILE A 48 -15.39 -2.52 -10.79
C ILE A 48 -14.08 -3.29 -10.60
N HIS A 49 -13.78 -4.22 -11.50
CA HIS A 49 -12.58 -5.04 -11.45
C HIS A 49 -11.31 -4.24 -11.74
N GLU A 50 -11.33 -3.29 -12.67
CA GLU A 50 -10.19 -2.40 -12.92
C GLU A 50 -9.91 -1.47 -11.75
N SER A 51 -10.95 -0.91 -11.12
CA SER A 51 -10.79 -0.12 -9.90
C SER A 51 -10.21 -0.97 -8.77
N GLY A 52 -10.78 -2.17 -8.52
CA GLY A 52 -10.25 -3.14 -7.56
C GLY A 52 -8.76 -3.44 -7.79
N LYS A 53 -8.36 -3.74 -9.03
CA LYS A 53 -6.95 -3.98 -9.38
C LYS A 53 -6.05 -2.77 -9.11
N SER A 54 -6.54 -1.56 -9.38
CA SER A 54 -5.78 -0.33 -9.13
C SER A 54 -5.51 -0.14 -7.64
N PHE A 55 -6.52 -0.28 -6.79
CA PHE A 55 -6.35 -0.17 -5.34
C PHE A 55 -5.52 -1.31 -4.76
N ALA A 56 -5.72 -2.55 -5.22
CA ALA A 56 -4.88 -3.69 -4.82
C ALA A 56 -3.39 -3.44 -5.13
N LYS A 57 -3.09 -2.85 -6.30
CA LYS A 57 -1.72 -2.49 -6.68
C LYS A 57 -1.13 -1.43 -5.74
N VAL A 58 -1.88 -0.37 -5.44
CA VAL A 58 -1.43 0.68 -4.52
C VAL A 58 -1.17 0.11 -3.13
N SER A 59 -2.11 -0.67 -2.58
CA SER A 59 -1.95 -1.33 -1.28
C SER A 59 -0.76 -2.28 -1.25
N THR A 60 -0.56 -3.06 -2.31
CA THR A 60 0.59 -3.96 -2.41
C THR A 60 1.91 -3.18 -2.40
N ILE A 61 2.02 -2.10 -3.18
CA ILE A 61 3.24 -1.29 -3.23
C ILE A 61 3.51 -0.64 -1.87
N TYR A 62 2.47 -0.12 -1.23
CA TYR A 62 2.56 0.45 0.12
C TYR A 62 3.10 -0.58 1.11
N SER A 63 2.45 -1.74 1.24
CA SER A 63 2.77 -2.74 2.25
C SER A 63 4.11 -3.43 2.01
N VAL A 64 4.52 -3.60 0.75
CA VAL A 64 5.86 -4.10 0.40
C VAL A 64 6.93 -3.08 0.78
N THR A 65 6.71 -1.80 0.47
CA THR A 65 7.67 -0.73 0.80
C THR A 65 7.81 -0.58 2.31
N GLU A 66 6.68 -0.56 3.02
CA GLU A 66 6.64 -0.44 4.48
C GLU A 66 7.32 -1.64 5.15
N SER A 67 6.97 -2.87 4.73
CA SER A 67 7.61 -4.08 5.23
C SER A 67 9.11 -4.11 4.93
N GLY A 68 9.51 -3.64 3.75
CA GLY A 68 10.92 -3.47 3.39
C GLY A 68 11.65 -2.54 4.35
N LEU A 69 11.11 -1.34 4.57
CA LEU A 69 11.70 -0.35 5.49
C LEU A 69 11.78 -0.88 6.93
N GLN A 70 10.76 -1.63 7.39
CA GLN A 70 10.78 -2.30 8.68
C GLN A 70 11.90 -3.35 8.78
N ILE A 71 12.12 -4.16 7.73
CA ILE A 71 13.20 -5.16 7.69
C ILE A 71 14.59 -4.50 7.72
N TYR A 72 14.75 -3.32 7.12
CA TYR A 72 16.00 -2.55 7.14
C TYR A 72 16.27 -1.83 8.48
N GLY A 73 15.42 -2.02 9.50
CA GLY A 73 15.65 -1.53 10.85
C GLY A 73 15.11 -0.13 11.14
N LEU A 74 14.34 0.46 10.23
CA LEU A 74 13.58 1.66 10.54
C LEU A 74 12.36 1.26 11.39
N LYS A 75 12.39 1.60 12.68
CA LYS A 75 11.25 1.46 13.60
C LYS A 75 9.97 2.05 12.98
N ASP A 76 8.82 1.49 13.33
CA ASP A 76 7.49 1.99 12.95
C ASP A 76 7.35 3.47 13.32
N THR A 77 7.67 4.32 12.36
CA THR A 77 7.69 5.76 12.49
C THR A 77 6.79 6.35 11.42
N PRO A 78 6.14 7.49 11.69
CA PRO A 78 5.30 8.18 10.70
C PRO A 78 6.04 8.47 9.38
N LEU A 79 7.37 8.55 9.44
CA LEU A 79 8.24 8.77 8.29
C LEU A 79 8.31 7.55 7.36
N ASN A 80 8.29 6.32 7.89
CA ASN A 80 8.19 5.10 7.07
C ASN A 80 6.87 5.05 6.31
N SER A 81 5.78 5.35 7.01
CA SER A 81 4.43 5.43 6.43
C SER A 81 4.38 6.49 5.34
N PHE A 82 4.98 7.66 5.58
CA PHE A 82 5.09 8.73 4.59
C PHE A 82 5.84 8.29 3.33
N ILE A 83 7.03 7.69 3.47
CA ILE A 83 7.83 7.23 2.32
C ILE A 83 7.05 6.13 1.56
N SER A 84 6.49 5.16 2.28
CA SER A 84 5.72 4.07 1.68
C SER A 84 4.49 4.60 0.94
N GLY A 85 3.80 5.58 1.51
CA GLY A 85 2.70 6.29 0.88
C GLY A 85 3.13 7.07 -0.36
N ALA A 86 4.26 7.77 -0.30
CA ALA A 86 4.77 8.52 -1.44
C ALA A 86 5.14 7.58 -2.61
N VAL A 87 5.78 6.45 -2.33
CA VAL A 87 6.11 5.43 -3.33
C VAL A 87 4.85 4.80 -3.91
N ALA A 88 3.89 4.43 -3.07
CA ALA A 88 2.62 3.85 -3.50
C ALA A 88 1.79 4.83 -4.34
N GLY A 89 1.73 6.10 -3.94
CA GLY A 89 1.05 7.15 -4.68
C GLY A 89 1.71 7.46 -6.01
N GLY A 90 3.05 7.47 -6.08
CA GLY A 90 3.79 7.72 -7.31
C GLY A 90 3.73 6.57 -8.32
N LEU A 91 3.84 5.32 -7.87
CA LEU A 91 3.80 4.12 -8.72
C LEU A 91 2.37 3.57 -8.97
N GLY A 92 1.43 4.02 -8.15
CA GLY A 92 0.01 3.66 -8.18
C GLY A 92 -0.77 4.33 -9.31
N VAL A 93 -0.32 5.50 -9.78
CA VAL A 93 -0.99 6.23 -10.86
C VAL A 93 -0.84 5.48 -12.18
N SER A 94 -1.95 5.25 -12.89
CA SER A 94 -1.92 4.70 -14.26
C SER A 94 -1.39 5.71 -15.28
N ASP A 95 -1.58 7.00 -15.04
CA ASP A 95 -1.07 8.08 -15.89
C ASP A 95 0.38 8.42 -15.54
N ARG A 96 1.27 8.43 -16.56
CA ARG A 96 2.71 8.69 -16.40
C ARG A 96 3.08 10.18 -16.46
N SER A 97 2.10 11.08 -16.50
CA SER A 97 2.38 12.51 -16.39
C SER A 97 3.14 12.81 -15.10
N LYS A 98 4.27 13.52 -15.23
CA LYS A 98 5.12 13.91 -14.08
C LYS A 98 4.32 14.65 -13.01
N ARG A 99 3.33 15.46 -13.42
CA ARG A 99 2.47 16.21 -12.48
C ARG A 99 1.57 15.28 -11.68
N THR A 100 0.96 14.30 -12.31
CA THR A 100 0.04 13.34 -11.65
C THR A 100 0.80 12.40 -10.72
N VAL A 101 1.99 11.95 -11.14
CA VAL A 101 2.89 11.15 -10.29
C VAL A 101 3.31 11.93 -9.04
N LEU A 102 3.72 13.20 -9.21
CA LEU A 102 4.20 14.02 -8.10
C LEU A 102 3.06 14.41 -7.15
N ALA A 103 1.88 14.73 -7.69
CA ALA A 103 0.68 14.95 -6.90
C ALA A 103 0.27 13.68 -6.13
N GLY A 104 0.23 12.52 -6.80
CA GLY A 104 -0.08 11.23 -6.19
C GLY A 104 0.88 10.89 -5.04
N ALA A 105 2.18 11.04 -5.26
CA ALA A 105 3.20 10.82 -4.23
C ALA A 105 3.04 11.78 -3.05
N ALA A 106 2.87 13.09 -3.30
CA ALA A 106 2.71 14.07 -2.24
C ALA A 106 1.44 13.82 -1.41
N SER A 107 0.30 13.60 -2.07
CA SER A 107 -0.99 13.38 -1.41
C SER A 107 -1.00 12.09 -0.58
N PHE A 108 -0.58 10.96 -1.16
CA PHE A 108 -0.56 9.69 -0.44
C PHE A 108 0.50 9.67 0.68
N GLY A 109 1.68 10.25 0.44
CA GLY A 109 2.71 10.36 1.46
C GLY A 109 2.22 11.16 2.67
N LEU A 110 1.65 12.34 2.45
CA LEU A 110 1.10 13.16 3.53
C LEU A 110 -0.06 12.46 4.26
N TYR A 111 -0.99 11.85 3.52
CA TYR A 111 -2.13 11.14 4.11
C TYR A 111 -1.69 10.00 5.03
N THR A 112 -0.80 9.12 4.55
CA THR A 112 -0.33 7.95 5.30
C THR A 112 0.58 8.35 6.47
N GLY A 113 1.49 9.31 6.27
CA GLY A 113 2.34 9.84 7.33
C GLY A 113 1.53 10.48 8.45
N MET A 114 0.51 11.27 8.10
CA MET A 114 -0.38 11.89 9.07
C MET A 114 -1.27 10.87 9.78
N SER A 115 -1.88 9.92 9.06
CA SER A 115 -2.69 8.84 9.63
C SER A 115 -1.90 8.00 10.64
N SER A 116 -0.64 7.68 10.29
CA SER A 116 0.28 6.98 11.18
C SER A 116 0.65 7.82 12.40
N ALA A 117 0.94 9.12 12.24
CA ALA A 117 1.21 10.02 13.37
C ALA A 117 0.04 10.15 14.34
N PHE A 118 -1.20 10.21 13.83
CA PHE A 118 -2.40 10.23 14.66
C PHE A 118 -2.62 8.90 15.40
N SER A 119 -2.44 7.77 14.71
CA SER A 119 -2.56 6.44 15.32
C SER A 119 -1.56 6.25 16.47
N THR A 120 -0.31 6.72 16.29
CA THR A 120 0.73 6.67 17.35
C THR A 120 0.44 7.62 18.50
N LYS A 121 -0.23 8.76 18.27
CA LYS A 121 -0.65 9.68 19.34
C LYS A 121 -1.82 9.14 20.16
N ILE A 122 -2.74 8.39 19.55
CA ILE A 122 -3.91 7.83 20.25
C ILE A 122 -3.53 6.64 21.15
N GLN A 123 -2.40 5.97 20.88
CA GLN A 123 -1.88 4.87 21.71
C GLN A 123 -0.92 5.29 22.85
N LYS A 124 -0.69 6.59 23.07
CA LYS A 124 0.10 7.13 24.18
C LYS A 124 -0.78 7.83 25.21
#